data_AF-A0A1M5UFC8-F1
#
_entry.id   AF-A0A1M5UFC8-F1
#
_cell.length_a   1.000
_cell.length_b   1.000
_cell.length_c   1.000
_cell.angle_alpha   90.00
_cell.angle_beta   90.00
_cell.angle_gamma   90.00
#
_symmetry.space_group_name_H-M   'P 1'
#
loop_
_entity.id
_entity.type
_entity.pdbx_description
1 polymer ?
#
loop_
_entity_poly.entity_id
_entity_poly.type
_entity_poly.pdbx_seq_one_letter_code
_entity_poly.pdbx_strand_id
1 'polypeptide(L)'
;MKVNPHRSSLGMDANTLALLSYVAAFVLSWVPIIKYVAWAAPLVLFFVEKQSPFVKFHAMQAFLLEVVSWVITIVFSVLLFWMPFNGLLAAILNVLLTILAIVALVKAGGYEEYKIPVIGDIADKIRRSNMPI
;
A
#
# COMPACT_ATOMS: atom_id res chain seq x y z
N MET A 1 -5.36 -8.93 12.06
CA MET A 1 -6.66 -9.07 12.74
C MET A 1 -7.68 -9.56 11.73
N LYS A 2 -8.43 -10.63 12.02
CA LYS A 2 -9.48 -11.10 11.11
C LYS A 2 -10.72 -10.22 11.23
N VAL A 3 -11.30 -9.86 10.09
CA VAL A 3 -12.48 -9.00 9.97
C VAL A 3 -13.61 -9.82 9.34
N ASN A 4 -14.85 -9.53 9.71
CA ASN A 4 -16.00 -10.21 9.11
C ASN A 4 -16.19 -9.77 7.64
N PRO A 5 -16.58 -10.69 6.74
CA PRO A 5 -16.95 -10.32 5.38
C PRO A 5 -18.05 -9.27 5.35
N HIS A 6 -17.89 -8.25 4.51
CA HIS A 6 -18.83 -7.15 4.35
C HIS A 6 -18.63 -6.46 2.99
N ARG A 7 -19.64 -5.68 2.60
CA ARG A 7 -19.59 -4.84 1.39
C ARG A 7 -18.95 -3.48 1.68
N SER A 8 -18.31 -2.95 0.67
CA SER A 8 -17.81 -1.57 0.62
C SER A 8 -18.90 -0.59 0.24
N SER A 9 -18.63 0.70 0.43
CA SER A 9 -19.51 1.78 -0.07
C SER A 9 -19.66 1.79 -1.60
N LEU A 10 -18.76 1.11 -2.31
CA LEU A 10 -18.79 0.96 -3.77
C LEU A 10 -19.56 -0.29 -4.23
N GLY A 11 -20.23 -1.01 -3.33
CA GLY A 11 -20.99 -2.23 -3.63
C GLY A 11 -20.15 -3.49 -3.88
N MET A 12 -18.82 -3.35 -3.93
CA MET A 12 -17.88 -4.48 -4.06
C MET A 12 -17.59 -5.13 -2.69
N ASP A 13 -17.16 -6.39 -2.71
CA ASP A 13 -16.68 -7.05 -1.50
C ASP A 13 -15.41 -6.35 -0.97
N ALA A 14 -15.35 -6.13 0.33
CA ALA A 14 -14.28 -5.33 0.94
C ALA A 14 -12.89 -5.96 0.75
N ASN A 15 -12.78 -7.29 0.75
CA ASN A 15 -11.54 -7.99 0.40
C ASN A 15 -11.11 -7.76 -1.05
N THR A 16 -12.05 -7.71 -2.00
CA THR A 16 -11.74 -7.44 -3.41
C THR A 16 -11.16 -6.04 -3.60
N LEU A 17 -11.75 -5.02 -2.97
CA LEU A 17 -11.20 -3.65 -3.04
C LEU A 17 -9.87 -3.52 -2.30
N ALA A 18 -9.71 -4.19 -1.16
CA ALA A 18 -8.43 -4.22 -0.46
C ALA A 18 -7.33 -4.93 -1.27
N LEU A 19 -7.66 -5.99 -2.00
CA LEU A 19 -6.74 -6.61 -2.97
C LEU A 19 -6.40 -5.63 -4.10
N LEU A 20 -7.43 -4.96 -4.64
CA LEU A 20 -7.29 -4.02 -5.73
C LEU A 20 -6.32 -2.87 -5.39
N SER A 21 -6.28 -2.39 -4.14
CA SER A 21 -5.33 -1.33 -3.77
C SER A 21 -3.87 -1.75 -3.96
N TYR A 22 -3.51 -2.99 -3.65
CA TYR A 22 -2.14 -3.50 -3.84
C TYR A 22 -1.88 -3.85 -5.30
N VAL A 23 -2.82 -4.52 -5.97
CA VAL A 23 -2.67 -4.93 -7.37
C VAL A 23 -2.56 -3.70 -8.27
N ALA A 24 -3.42 -2.70 -8.07
CA ALA A 24 -3.38 -1.46 -8.84
C ALA A 24 -2.05 -0.72 -8.62
N ALA A 25 -1.63 -0.52 -7.36
CA ALA A 25 -0.35 0.13 -7.06
C ALA A 25 0.81 -0.61 -7.72
N PHE A 26 0.90 -1.94 -7.51
CA PHE A 26 1.95 -2.76 -8.10
C PHE A 26 1.97 -2.65 -9.62
N VAL A 27 0.88 -2.99 -10.30
CA VAL A 27 0.81 -3.01 -11.78
C VAL A 27 1.13 -1.64 -12.37
N LEU A 28 0.56 -0.56 -11.82
CA LEU A 28 0.79 0.80 -12.32
C LEU A 28 2.26 1.23 -12.15
N SER A 29 2.95 0.74 -11.12
CA SER A 29 4.37 1.00 -10.88
C SER A 29 5.30 0.36 -11.93
N TRP A 30 4.85 -0.62 -12.70
CA TRP A 30 5.61 -1.22 -13.82
C TRP A 30 5.36 -0.55 -15.17
N VAL A 31 4.35 0.31 -15.28
CA VAL A 31 4.01 0.96 -16.55
C VAL A 31 4.86 2.22 -16.73
N PRO A 32 5.63 2.35 -17.83
CA PRO A 32 6.37 3.58 -18.14
C PRO A 32 5.45 4.79 -18.13
N ILE A 33 5.95 5.94 -17.66
CA ILE A 33 5.18 7.20 -17.47
C ILE A 33 4.17 7.13 -16.31
N ILE A 34 3.33 6.09 -16.24
CA ILE A 34 2.27 5.95 -15.22
C ILE A 34 2.84 5.68 -13.82
N LYS A 35 4.01 5.04 -13.71
CA LYS A 35 4.67 4.80 -12.43
C LYS A 35 4.83 6.06 -11.56
N TYR A 36 4.93 7.25 -12.18
CA TYR A 36 5.08 8.51 -11.46
C TYR A 36 3.82 8.94 -10.69
N VAL A 37 2.67 8.35 -11.02
CA VAL A 37 1.37 8.61 -10.39
C VAL A 37 0.71 7.35 -9.82
N ALA A 38 1.38 6.20 -9.85
CA ALA A 38 0.84 4.92 -9.38
C ALA A 38 0.36 4.96 -7.91
N TRP A 39 1.06 5.73 -7.07
CA TRP A 39 0.70 5.99 -5.67
C TRP A 39 -0.70 6.59 -5.50
N ALA A 40 -1.22 7.29 -6.51
CA ALA A 40 -2.53 7.93 -6.43
C ALA A 40 -3.68 6.90 -6.42
N ALA A 41 -3.51 5.73 -7.04
CA ALA A 41 -4.56 4.72 -7.11
C ALA A 41 -5.06 4.24 -5.73
N PRO A 42 -4.19 3.75 -4.82
CA PRO A 42 -4.63 3.39 -3.47
C PRO A 42 -5.13 4.61 -2.67
N LEU A 43 -4.60 5.81 -2.91
CA LEU A 43 -5.04 7.02 -2.22
C LEU A 43 -6.45 7.47 -2.64
N VAL A 44 -6.77 7.39 -3.93
CA VAL A 44 -8.12 7.65 -4.44
C VAL A 44 -9.11 6.68 -3.81
N LEU A 45 -8.77 5.39 -3.74
CA LEU A 45 -9.63 4.39 -3.08
C LEU A 45 -9.85 4.73 -1.60
N PHE A 46 -8.81 5.16 -0.88
CA PHE A 46 -8.92 5.57 0.52
C PHE A 46 -9.96 6.69 0.72
N PHE A 47 -9.97 7.70 -0.15
CA PHE A 47 -10.89 8.84 -0.03
C PHE A 47 -12.29 8.55 -0.55
N VAL A 48 -12.41 7.72 -1.58
CA VAL A 48 -13.70 7.36 -2.19
C VAL A 48 -14.47 6.39 -1.30
N GLU A 49 -13.78 5.45 -0.63
CA GLU A 49 -14.43 4.54 0.32
C GLU A 49 -15.01 5.31 1.52
N LYS A 50 -16.27 5.03 1.88
CA LYS A 50 -16.98 5.74 2.97
C LYS A 50 -17.34 4.87 4.17
N GLN A 51 -17.46 3.56 4.01
CA GLN A 51 -18.10 2.68 4.99
C GLN A 51 -17.16 1.62 5.57
N SER A 52 -16.20 1.11 4.81
CA SER A 52 -15.33 0.01 5.20
C SER A 52 -14.01 0.51 5.79
N PRO A 53 -13.78 0.37 7.12
CA PRO A 53 -12.47 0.63 7.72
C PRO A 53 -11.41 -0.31 7.16
N PHE A 54 -11.80 -1.54 6.79
CA PHE A 54 -10.91 -2.55 6.25
C PHE A 54 -10.32 -2.12 4.90
N VAL A 55 -11.16 -1.65 3.98
CA VAL A 55 -10.70 -1.11 2.68
C VAL A 55 -9.82 0.13 2.91
N LYS A 56 -10.23 1.05 3.78
CA LYS A 56 -9.41 2.24 4.11
C LYS A 56 -8.05 1.87 4.69
N PHE A 57 -7.98 0.86 5.57
CA PHE A 57 -6.72 0.37 6.12
C PHE A 57 -5.77 -0.07 5.01
N HIS A 58 -6.22 -1.00 4.16
CA HIS A 58 -5.38 -1.57 3.11
C HIS A 58 -5.04 -0.56 2.01
N ALA A 59 -5.96 0.34 1.67
CA ALA A 59 -5.73 1.44 0.74
C ALA A 59 -4.64 2.39 1.27
N MET A 60 -4.72 2.83 2.53
CA MET A 60 -3.69 3.68 3.12
C MET A 60 -2.35 2.95 3.28
N GLN A 61 -2.35 1.67 3.68
CA GLN A 61 -1.11 0.89 3.80
C GLN A 61 -0.44 0.68 2.44
N ALA A 62 -1.21 0.43 1.37
CA ALA A 62 -0.69 0.35 0.00
C ALA A 62 -0.12 1.70 -0.47
N PHE A 63 -0.79 2.81 -0.19
CA PHE A 63 -0.26 4.15 -0.47
C PHE A 63 1.07 4.41 0.26
N LEU A 64 1.14 4.09 1.57
CA LEU A 64 2.37 4.29 2.35
C LEU A 64 3.52 3.41 1.85
N LEU A 65 3.25 2.18 1.36
CA LEU A 65 4.26 1.35 0.71
C LEU A 65 4.87 2.05 -0.50
N GLU A 66 4.03 2.64 -1.37
CA GLU A 66 4.50 3.40 -2.53
C GLU A 66 5.35 4.60 -2.09
N VAL A 67 4.89 5.37 -1.09
CA VAL A 67 5.67 6.50 -0.55
C VAL A 67 7.03 6.05 -0.02
N VAL A 68 7.10 4.95 0.74
CA VAL A 68 8.37 4.43 1.26
C VAL A 68 9.28 3.95 0.13
N SER A 69 8.72 3.26 -0.87
CA SER A 69 9.47 2.81 -2.05
C SER A 69 10.09 4.00 -2.83
N TRP A 70 9.31 5.08 -2.99
CA TRP A 70 9.80 6.33 -3.59
C TRP A 70 10.90 6.99 -2.77
N VAL A 71 10.73 7.08 -1.44
CA VAL A 71 11.77 7.64 -0.56
C VAL A 71 13.06 6.84 -0.67
N ILE A 72 12.98 5.50 -0.66
CA ILE A 72 14.16 4.64 -0.86
C ILE A 72 14.80 4.94 -2.23
N THR A 73 14.00 5.01 -3.29
CA THR A 73 14.52 5.30 -4.63
C THR A 73 15.26 6.64 -4.67
N ILE A 74 14.70 7.70 -4.09
CA ILE A 74 15.32 9.03 -4.04
C ILE A 74 16.60 9.01 -3.21
N VAL A 75 16.57 8.41 -2.01
CA VAL A 75 17.75 8.31 -1.13
C VAL A 75 18.90 7.61 -1.85
N PHE A 76 18.62 6.49 -2.52
CA PHE A 76 19.66 5.71 -3.19
C PHE A 76 20.16 6.35 -4.49
N SER A 77 19.27 6.95 -5.29
CA SER A 77 19.63 7.54 -6.58
C SER A 77 20.27 8.92 -6.47
N VAL A 78 19.94 9.70 -5.44
CA VAL A 78 20.42 11.08 -5.28
C VAL A 78 21.45 11.17 -4.17
N LEU A 79 21.11 10.72 -2.95
CA LEU A 79 21.93 10.98 -1.77
C LEU A 79 23.09 9.98 -1.64
N LEU A 80 22.87 8.73 -2.06
CA LEU A 80 23.85 7.64 -1.95
C LEU A 80 24.42 7.22 -3.31
N PHE A 81 24.27 8.04 -4.35
CA PHE A 81 24.69 7.69 -5.72
C PHE A 81 26.19 7.31 -5.81
N TRP A 82 27.01 7.93 -4.97
CA TRP A 82 28.47 7.76 -4.90
C TRP A 82 28.89 6.51 -4.10
N MET A 83 27.98 5.90 -3.34
CA MET A 83 28.28 4.74 -2.49
C MET A 83 28.41 3.48 -3.34
N PRO A 84 29.49 2.69 -3.21
CA PRO A 84 29.60 1.39 -3.86
C PRO A 84 28.43 0.48 -3.50
N PHE A 85 27.96 -0.32 -4.45
CA PHE A 85 26.84 -1.27 -4.27
C PHE A 85 25.49 -0.65 -3.87
N ASN A 86 25.30 0.67 -3.99
CA ASN A 86 24.02 1.32 -3.65
C ASN A 86 22.83 0.69 -4.40
N GLY A 87 23.00 0.36 -5.69
CA GLY A 87 21.93 -0.24 -6.50
C GLY A 87 21.52 -1.62 -6.01
N LEU A 88 22.48 -2.43 -5.53
CA LEU A 88 22.19 -3.75 -4.96
C LEU A 88 21.41 -3.62 -3.66
N LEU A 89 21.81 -2.70 -2.77
CA LEU A 89 21.10 -2.46 -1.51
C LEU A 89 19.68 -1.91 -1.77
N ALA A 90 19.53 -0.98 -2.71
CA ALA A 90 18.22 -0.49 -3.14
C ALA A 90 17.33 -1.62 -3.68
N ALA A 91 17.88 -2.54 -4.48
CA ALA A 91 17.14 -3.68 -5.01
C ALA A 91 16.69 -4.63 -3.89
N ILE A 92 17.56 -4.95 -2.93
CA ILE A 92 17.23 -5.80 -1.77
C ILE A 92 16.07 -5.20 -0.96
N LEU A 93 16.13 -3.89 -0.69
CA LEU A 93 15.07 -3.20 0.04
C LEU A 93 13.74 -3.21 -0.72
N ASN A 94 13.76 -2.99 -2.04
CA ASN A 94 12.55 -3.05 -2.87
C ASN A 94 11.96 -4.47 -2.92
N VAL A 95 12.78 -5.52 -2.97
CA VAL A 95 12.32 -6.91 -2.86
C VAL A 95 11.65 -7.16 -1.51
N LEU A 96 12.25 -6.69 -0.41
CA LEU A 96 11.66 -6.81 0.92
C LEU A 96 10.30 -6.12 1.02
N LEU A 97 10.19 -4.89 0.50
CA LEU A 97 8.90 -4.17 0.45
C LEU A 97 7.86 -4.92 -0.39
N THR A 98 8.28 -5.48 -1.52
CA THR A 98 7.39 -6.26 -2.40
C THR A 98 6.89 -7.52 -1.68
N ILE A 99 7.75 -8.22 -0.93
CA ILE A 99 7.33 -9.36 -0.11
C ILE A 99 6.29 -8.93 0.93
N LEU A 100 6.53 -7.84 1.64
CA LEU A 100 5.58 -7.30 2.63
C LEU A 100 4.24 -6.92 1.97
N ALA A 101 4.28 -6.33 0.77
CA ALA A 101 3.09 -6.00 -0.01
C ALA A 101 2.31 -7.27 -0.42
N ILE A 102 3.00 -8.32 -0.87
CA ILE A 102 2.39 -9.61 -1.23
C ILE A 102 1.75 -10.27 0.00
N VAL A 103 2.43 -10.28 1.15
CA VAL A 103 1.86 -10.81 2.39
C VAL A 103 0.61 -10.04 2.78
N ALA A 104 0.65 -8.71 2.72
CA ALA A 104 -0.52 -7.87 2.99
C ALA A 104 -1.67 -8.10 1.99
N LEU A 105 -1.36 -8.31 0.71
CA LEU A 105 -2.31 -8.64 -0.34
C LEU A 105 -2.98 -9.99 -0.07
N VAL A 106 -2.22 -11.06 0.18
CA VAL A 106 -2.76 -12.39 0.47
C VAL A 106 -3.66 -12.35 1.71
N LYS A 107 -3.22 -11.64 2.75
CA LYS A 107 -3.99 -11.43 3.99
C LYS A 107 -5.26 -10.62 3.75
N ALA A 108 -5.20 -9.57 2.92
CA ALA A 108 -6.38 -8.80 2.53
C ALA A 108 -7.45 -9.68 1.86
N GLY A 109 -7.03 -10.60 0.99
CA GLY A 109 -7.94 -11.56 0.35
C GLY A 109 -8.72 -12.43 1.34
N GLY A 110 -8.10 -12.77 2.48
CA GLY A 110 -8.68 -13.53 3.58
C GLY A 110 -9.42 -12.71 4.64
N TYR A 111 -9.70 -11.42 4.38
CA TYR A 111 -10.25 -10.47 5.36
C TYR A 111 -9.36 -10.32 6.62
N GLU A 112 -8.05 -10.37 6.45
CA GLU A 112 -7.10 -10.17 7.53
C GLU A 112 -6.31 -8.86 7.38
N GLU A 113 -6.42 -7.98 8.37
CA GLU A 113 -5.57 -6.81 8.49
C GLU A 113 -4.17 -7.25 8.97
N TYR A 114 -3.25 -7.42 8.03
CA TYR A 114 -1.82 -7.56 8.32
C TYR A 114 -1.17 -6.19 8.36
N LYS A 115 -0.67 -5.81 9.53
CA LYS A 115 0.06 -4.56 9.75
C LYS A 115 1.52 -4.75 9.36
N ILE A 116 1.93 -4.11 8.28
CA ILE A 116 3.34 -4.08 7.90
C ILE A 116 4.09 -3.27 8.97
N PRO A 117 5.27 -3.72 9.45
CA PRO A 117 6.04 -2.97 10.44
C PRO A 117 6.25 -1.51 10.03
N VAL A 118 6.19 -0.60 11.00
CA VAL A 118 6.26 0.86 10.83
C VAL A 118 5.04 1.48 10.14
N ILE A 119 4.67 1.05 8.93
CA ILE A 119 3.62 1.71 8.14
C ILE A 119 2.20 1.26 8.50
N GLY A 120 2.01 0.06 9.04
CA GLY A 120 0.69 -0.47 9.37
C GLY A 120 0.03 0.29 10.51
N ASP A 121 0.78 0.72 11.51
CA ASP A 121 0.24 1.54 12.59
C ASP A 121 -0.06 2.97 12.14
N ILE A 122 0.72 3.51 11.20
CA ILE A 122 0.44 4.80 10.56
C ILE A 122 -0.85 4.70 9.74
N ALA A 123 -1.02 3.64 8.95
CA ALA A 123 -2.23 3.40 8.16
C ALA A 123 -3.46 3.27 9.04
N ASP A 124 -3.37 2.51 10.14
CA ASP A 124 -4.44 2.36 11.12
C ASP A 124 -4.82 3.69 11.78
N LYS A 125 -3.83 4.49 12.19
CA LYS A 125 -4.05 5.82 12.77
C LYS A 125 -4.77 6.75 11.79
N ILE A 126 -4.32 6.83 10.54
CA ILE A 126 -4.92 7.68 9.51
C ILE A 126 -6.35 7.20 9.19
N ARG A 127 -6.56 5.89 9.04
CA ARG A 127 -7.89 5.31 8.88
C ARG A 127 -8.85 5.78 9.98
N ARG A 128 -8.47 5.63 11.24
CA ARG A 128 -9.33 5.97 12.39
C ARG A 128 -9.73 7.45 12.37
N SER A 129 -8.81 8.34 11.98
CA SER A 129 -9.10 9.77 11.84
C SER A 129 -10.01 10.12 10.66
N ASN A 130 -10.22 9.20 9.72
CA ASN A 130 -10.99 9.42 8.50
C ASN A 130 -12.29 8.60 8.45
N MET A 131 -12.63 7.88 9.52
CA MET A 131 -13.94 7.23 9.64
C MET A 131 -14.94 8.25 10.22
N PRO A 132 -16.15 8.37 9.64
CA PRO A 132 -17.23 9.05 10.36
C PRO A 132 -17.46 8.33 11.69
N ILE A 133 -17.57 9.12 12.77
CA ILE A 133 -17.95 8.65 14.11
C ILE A 133 -19.36 8.08 14.06
#